data_AF-A0A5F8GDB2-F1
#
_entry.id   AF-A0A5F8GDB2-F1
#
_cell.length_a   1.000
_cell.length_b   1.000
_cell.length_c   1.000
_cell.angle_alpha   90.00
_cell.angle_beta   90.00
_cell.angle_gamma   90.00
#
_symmetry.space_group_name_H-M   'P 1'
#
loop_
_entity.id
_entity.type
_entity.pdbx_description
1 polymer ?
#
loop_
_entity_poly.entity_id
_entity_poly.type
_entity_poly.pdbx_seq_one_letter_code
_entity_poly.pdbx_strand_id
1 'polypeptide(L)'
;GKKKNQHSHFLSILCTAPLSKPTILTSNNTAVETKDFSLTCNATGQIHAYKWFINGVAPAGLRIQLSPDRRTLTLRSLTRSYNKGPYVCEIENPFYRNRSDPFTLDVAYGPDIATIVHSADEYPPGANITLSCVADSNPAAQFTWLHNGQPVSNSATFSIIASLSDAGTYTCTASNSFTGLTRTTTKNIIIYGEYLDWAPNSVWGSLFPGMTEIDKSDSLPRPPWSHGTVHCGRKSPELRIIKLG
;
A
#
# COMPACT_ATOMS: atom_id res chain seq x y z
N GLY A 1 -41.56 76.13 34.91
CA GLY A 1 -40.42 75.75 34.05
C GLY A 1 -40.45 74.26 33.78
N LYS A 2 -40.49 73.84 32.50
CA LYS A 2 -40.45 72.44 32.09
C LYS A 2 -39.01 71.92 32.17
N LYS A 3 -38.74 70.92 33.02
CA LYS A 3 -37.46 70.17 33.02
C LYS A 3 -37.36 69.40 31.70
N LYS A 4 -36.39 69.76 30.85
CA LYS A 4 -36.02 68.97 29.67
C LYS A 4 -35.24 67.75 30.18
N ASN A 5 -35.83 66.56 30.07
CA ASN A 5 -35.08 65.31 30.17
C ASN A 5 -34.27 65.17 28.88
N GLN A 6 -32.96 65.41 28.95
CA GLN A 6 -32.03 64.97 27.93
C GLN A 6 -31.74 63.49 28.16
N HIS A 7 -32.35 62.63 27.35
CA HIS A 7 -31.88 61.26 27.18
C HIS A 7 -30.61 61.31 26.34
N SER A 8 -29.45 61.28 27.02
CA SER A 8 -28.16 61.07 26.37
C SER A 8 -28.11 59.62 25.87
N HIS A 9 -28.26 59.42 24.56
CA HIS A 9 -28.01 58.14 23.93
C HIS A 9 -26.48 57.91 23.91
N PHE A 10 -25.99 57.07 24.80
CA PHE A 10 -24.62 56.58 24.76
C PHE A 10 -24.45 55.72 23.50
N LEU A 11 -23.82 56.27 22.47
CA LEU A 11 -23.34 55.50 21.32
C LEU A 11 -22.04 54.81 21.75
N SER A 12 -22.11 53.55 22.17
CA SER A 12 -20.92 52.74 22.44
C SER A 12 -20.28 52.36 21.10
N ILE A 13 -19.21 53.07 20.73
CA ILE A 13 -18.35 52.70 19.60
C ILE A 13 -17.57 51.45 20.03
N LEU A 14 -18.02 50.27 19.58
CA LEU A 14 -17.29 49.02 19.76
C LEU A 14 -16.05 49.08 18.85
N CYS A 15 -14.87 49.35 19.45
CA CYS A 15 -13.60 49.21 18.76
C CYS A 15 -13.27 47.72 18.60
N THR A 16 -13.72 47.12 17.51
CA THR A 16 -13.44 45.71 17.22
C THR A 16 -12.03 45.54 16.69
N ALA A 17 -11.21 44.73 17.38
CA ALA A 17 -9.85 44.42 16.94
C ALA A 17 -9.83 43.61 15.62
N PRO A 18 -8.80 43.78 14.76
CA PRO A 18 -8.64 43.00 13.55
C PRO A 18 -8.42 41.51 13.86
N LEU A 19 -8.77 40.65 12.90
CA LEU A 19 -8.54 39.21 12.99
C LEU A 19 -7.18 38.85 12.37
N SER A 20 -6.50 37.87 12.95
CA SER A 20 -5.32 37.24 12.34
C SER A 20 -5.70 36.35 11.14
N LYS A 21 -4.72 35.84 10.38
CA LYS A 21 -4.96 34.78 9.40
C LYS A 21 -5.06 33.44 10.13
N PRO A 22 -6.20 32.72 10.09
CA PRO A 22 -6.34 31.45 10.79
C PRO A 22 -5.45 30.36 10.18
N THR A 23 -5.00 29.43 11.01
CA THR A 23 -4.26 28.23 10.61
C THR A 23 -5.02 26.98 11.06
N ILE A 24 -4.90 25.89 10.30
CA ILE A 24 -5.51 24.61 10.66
C ILE A 24 -4.46 23.76 11.37
N LEU A 25 -4.76 23.35 12.60
CA LEU A 25 -3.96 22.42 13.40
C LEU A 25 -4.61 21.04 13.38
N THR A 26 -3.81 19.98 13.43
CA THR A 26 -4.29 18.59 13.42
C THR A 26 -4.13 17.96 14.82
N SER A 27 -5.04 17.05 15.21
CA SER A 27 -4.97 16.37 16.51
C SER A 27 -3.79 15.40 16.64
N ASN A 28 -3.29 14.87 15.53
CA ASN A 28 -2.09 14.05 15.44
C ASN A 28 -1.30 14.40 14.16
N ASN A 29 -0.08 13.87 14.01
CA ASN A 29 0.71 14.07 12.79
C ASN A 29 0.23 13.20 11.61
N THR A 30 -0.57 12.16 11.86
CA THR A 30 -0.89 11.13 10.86
C THR A 30 -2.38 10.76 10.87
N ALA A 31 -3.07 11.14 9.81
CA ALA A 31 -4.46 10.73 9.57
C ALA A 31 -4.46 9.28 9.10
N VAL A 32 -5.09 8.37 9.85
CA VAL A 32 -5.11 6.94 9.50
C VAL A 32 -6.53 6.52 9.14
N GLU A 33 -6.68 5.75 8.06
CA GLU A 33 -7.97 5.23 7.62
C GLU A 33 -8.67 4.47 8.75
N THR A 34 -10.01 4.54 8.77
CA THR A 34 -10.91 3.98 9.81
C THR A 34 -10.84 4.65 11.18
N LYS A 35 -9.79 5.43 11.49
CA LYS A 35 -9.68 6.20 12.73
C LYS A 35 -10.37 7.55 12.62
N ASP A 36 -10.68 8.12 13.77
CA ASP A 36 -11.18 9.48 13.89
C ASP A 36 -10.02 10.48 13.83
N PHE A 37 -10.27 11.65 13.25
CA PHE A 37 -9.25 12.68 13.09
C PHE A 37 -9.87 14.07 13.21
N SER A 38 -9.22 14.95 13.97
CA SER A 38 -9.74 16.28 14.24
C SER A 38 -8.84 17.38 13.68
N LEU A 39 -9.49 18.38 13.09
CA LEU A 39 -8.91 19.63 12.62
C LEU A 39 -9.37 20.76 13.53
N THR A 40 -8.44 21.57 14.03
CA THR A 40 -8.72 22.69 14.93
C THR A 40 -8.32 23.99 14.25
N CYS A 41 -9.24 24.94 14.18
CA CYS A 41 -8.94 26.27 13.66
C CYS A 41 -8.26 27.10 14.73
N ASN A 42 -7.06 27.58 14.44
CA ASN A 42 -6.26 28.39 15.35
C ASN A 42 -6.10 29.81 14.82
N ALA A 43 -6.48 30.78 15.64
CA ALA A 43 -6.39 32.19 15.31
C ALA A 43 -6.42 33.03 16.58
N THR A 44 -5.94 34.26 16.46
CA THR A 44 -6.01 35.33 17.47
C THR A 44 -6.86 36.50 16.96
N GLY A 45 -7.41 37.28 17.89
CA GLY A 45 -8.27 38.43 17.63
C GLY A 45 -9.64 38.30 18.29
N GLN A 46 -10.51 39.28 18.08
CA GLN A 46 -11.87 39.30 18.63
C GLN A 46 -12.84 38.47 17.77
N ILE A 47 -12.65 37.15 17.79
CA ILE A 47 -13.41 36.19 16.97
C ILE A 47 -14.80 36.00 17.56
N HIS A 48 -15.85 36.17 16.74
CA HIS A 48 -17.24 35.94 17.13
C HIS A 48 -17.78 34.60 16.63
N ALA A 49 -17.30 34.11 15.49
CA ALA A 49 -17.72 32.82 14.95
C ALA A 49 -16.61 32.12 14.15
N TYR A 50 -16.65 30.79 14.18
CA TYR A 50 -15.86 29.89 13.34
C TYR A 50 -16.78 29.22 12.30
N LYS A 51 -16.29 29.14 11.06
CA LYS A 51 -16.94 28.43 9.97
C LYS A 51 -15.94 27.51 9.30
N TRP A 52 -16.39 26.31 8.99
CA TRP A 52 -15.62 25.34 8.23
C TRP A 52 -16.19 25.18 6.84
N PHE A 53 -15.32 24.88 5.88
CA PHE A 53 -15.69 24.53 4.51
C PHE A 53 -14.90 23.30 4.09
N ILE A 54 -15.58 22.32 3.49
CA ILE A 54 -15.01 21.12 2.89
C ILE A 54 -15.37 21.19 1.40
N ASN A 55 -14.37 21.22 0.52
CA ASN A 55 -14.59 21.42 -0.92
C ASN A 55 -15.42 22.68 -1.23
N GLY A 56 -15.25 23.73 -0.42
CA GLY A 56 -15.98 25.00 -0.56
C GLY A 56 -17.40 25.02 0.02
N VAL A 57 -17.89 23.90 0.56
CA VAL A 57 -19.26 23.77 1.11
C VAL A 57 -19.24 23.57 2.61
N ALA A 58 -20.30 24.00 3.31
CA ALA A 58 -20.44 23.76 4.74
C ALA A 58 -20.40 22.24 5.05
N PRO A 59 -19.67 21.81 6.11
CA PRO A 59 -19.60 20.41 6.49
C PRO A 59 -20.99 19.83 6.79
N ALA A 60 -21.30 18.72 6.14
CA ALA A 60 -22.56 17.99 6.33
C ALA A 60 -22.31 16.48 6.27
N GLY A 61 -23.04 15.71 7.08
CA GLY A 61 -22.99 14.25 7.09
C GLY A 61 -22.81 13.65 8.47
N LEU A 62 -23.20 12.38 8.63
CA LEU A 62 -23.19 11.66 9.91
C LEU A 62 -21.79 11.39 10.47
N ARG A 63 -20.77 11.37 9.59
CA ARG A 63 -19.37 11.16 9.94
C ARG A 63 -18.61 12.46 10.24
N ILE A 64 -19.31 13.59 10.33
CA ILE A 64 -18.71 14.89 10.59
C ILE A 64 -19.32 15.48 11.85
N GLN A 65 -18.48 15.91 12.78
CA GLN A 65 -18.89 16.52 14.02
C GLN A 65 -18.16 17.82 14.27
N LEU A 66 -18.90 18.89 14.54
CA LEU A 66 -18.35 20.17 14.99
C LEU A 66 -18.41 20.25 16.51
N SER A 67 -17.38 20.82 17.12
CA SER A 67 -17.41 21.21 18.53
C SER A 67 -18.50 22.28 18.79
N PRO A 68 -18.95 22.46 20.04
CA PRO A 68 -19.98 23.47 20.36
C PRO A 68 -19.60 24.90 19.94
N ASP A 69 -18.32 25.26 20.06
CA ASP A 69 -17.75 26.54 19.62
C ASP A 69 -17.42 26.58 18.11
N ARG A 70 -17.65 25.45 17.40
CA ARG A 70 -17.34 25.21 15.99
C ARG A 70 -15.87 25.37 15.62
N ARG A 71 -14.99 25.51 16.60
CA ARG A 71 -13.54 25.67 16.39
C ARG A 71 -12.89 24.40 15.89
N THR A 72 -13.40 23.25 16.30
CA THR A 72 -12.86 21.93 15.96
C THR A 72 -13.84 21.14 15.10
N LEU A 73 -13.34 20.62 13.99
CA LEU A 73 -14.01 19.73 13.06
C LEU A 73 -13.45 18.32 13.21
N THR A 74 -14.26 17.39 13.69
CA THR A 74 -13.91 15.97 13.83
C THR A 74 -14.52 15.18 12.69
N LEU A 75 -13.68 14.43 11.99
CA LEU A 75 -14.03 13.46 10.96
C LEU A 75 -14.00 12.07 11.59
N ARG A 76 -15.14 11.40 11.62
CA ARG A 76 -15.27 10.04 12.15
C ARG A 76 -15.00 9.01 11.06
N SER A 77 -14.21 8.00 11.39
CA SER A 77 -13.85 6.91 10.50
C SER A 77 -13.42 7.38 9.11
N LEU A 78 -12.17 7.85 9.05
CA LEU A 78 -11.57 8.35 7.82
C LEU A 78 -11.62 7.31 6.69
N THR A 79 -11.75 7.83 5.48
CA THR A 79 -11.70 7.09 4.22
C THR A 79 -10.81 7.85 3.24
N ARG A 80 -9.86 7.16 2.62
CA ARG A 80 -8.88 7.77 1.70
C ARG A 80 -9.53 8.47 0.49
N SER A 81 -10.70 8.02 0.06
CA SER A 81 -11.41 8.54 -1.13
C SER A 81 -12.23 9.80 -0.85
N TYR A 82 -12.87 9.92 0.32
CA TYR A 82 -13.82 11.00 0.59
C TYR A 82 -13.25 12.14 1.44
N ASN A 83 -12.20 11.88 2.24
CA ASN A 83 -11.73 12.83 3.24
C ASN A 83 -10.51 13.66 2.80
N LYS A 84 -10.15 13.67 1.51
CA LYS A 84 -8.98 14.40 1.00
C LYS A 84 -9.09 15.93 1.17
N GLY A 85 -10.30 16.47 1.18
CA GLY A 85 -10.55 17.91 1.20
C GLY A 85 -10.40 18.56 -0.20
N PRO A 86 -10.16 19.88 -0.27
CA PRO A 86 -9.55 20.71 0.78
C PRO A 86 -10.50 21.18 1.88
N TYR A 87 -9.91 21.41 3.06
CA TYR A 87 -10.52 21.99 4.25
C TYR A 87 -10.08 23.45 4.40
N VAL A 88 -11.03 24.34 4.68
CA VAL A 88 -10.76 25.76 4.95
C VAL A 88 -11.52 26.17 6.20
N CYS A 89 -10.84 26.85 7.11
CA CYS A 89 -11.49 27.54 8.22
C CYS A 89 -11.62 29.03 7.89
N GLU A 90 -12.78 29.60 8.23
CA GLU A 90 -13.04 31.03 8.23
C GLU A 90 -13.35 31.49 9.66
N ILE A 91 -12.73 32.59 10.06
CA ILE A 91 -13.05 33.29 11.30
C ILE A 91 -13.70 34.61 10.96
N GLU A 92 -14.71 35.01 11.74
CA GLU A 92 -15.40 36.26 11.52
C GLU A 92 -15.70 37.04 12.79
N ASN A 93 -15.75 38.35 12.62
CA ASN A 93 -16.35 39.31 13.52
C ASN A 93 -17.22 40.27 12.69
N PRO A 94 -17.90 41.27 13.28
CA PRO A 94 -18.81 42.14 12.53
C PRO A 94 -18.18 42.90 11.34
N PHE A 95 -16.85 43.05 11.30
CA PHE A 95 -16.14 43.87 10.30
C PHE A 95 -15.13 43.09 9.45
N TYR A 96 -14.59 41.99 9.97
CA TYR A 96 -13.51 41.23 9.34
C TYR A 96 -13.90 39.76 9.16
N ARG A 97 -13.48 39.19 8.03
CA ARG A 97 -13.55 37.76 7.74
C ARG A 97 -12.24 37.33 7.12
N ASN A 98 -11.57 36.38 7.76
CA ASN A 98 -10.30 35.84 7.27
C ASN A 98 -10.39 34.33 7.11
N ARG A 99 -9.77 33.81 6.05
CA ARG A 99 -9.71 32.38 5.74
C ARG A 99 -8.30 31.83 5.91
N SER A 100 -8.23 30.55 6.26
CA SER A 100 -6.98 29.81 6.32
C SER A 100 -6.49 29.48 4.92
N ASP A 101 -5.24 29.09 4.80
CA ASP A 101 -4.81 28.38 3.62
C ASP A 101 -5.57 27.03 3.51
N PRO A 102 -5.86 26.55 2.30
CA PRO A 102 -6.50 25.25 2.11
C PRO A 102 -5.62 24.12 2.66
N PHE A 103 -6.22 23.24 3.45
CA PHE A 103 -5.55 22.07 3.99
C PHE A 103 -6.08 20.80 3.30
N THR A 104 -5.21 20.01 2.69
CA THR A 104 -5.57 18.70 2.13
C THR A 104 -5.12 17.59 3.05
N LEU A 105 -6.03 16.68 3.37
CA LEU A 105 -5.71 15.55 4.23
C LEU A 105 -5.03 14.45 3.42
N ASP A 106 -3.87 14.00 3.89
CA ASP A 106 -3.23 12.79 3.39
C ASP A 106 -3.54 11.64 4.35
N VAL A 107 -4.38 10.70 3.91
CA VAL A 107 -4.85 9.58 4.73
C VAL A 107 -3.90 8.41 4.53
N ALA A 108 -3.25 7.98 5.61
CA ALA A 108 -2.46 6.77 5.66
C ALA A 108 -3.37 5.54 5.65
N TYR A 109 -3.04 4.59 4.78
CA TYR A 109 -3.80 3.36 4.56
C TYR A 109 -2.86 2.22 4.16
N GLY A 110 -3.41 1.01 4.16
CA GLY A 110 -2.71 -0.16 3.65
C GLY A 110 -1.63 -0.70 4.60
N PRO A 111 -0.90 -1.74 4.18
CA PRO A 111 -0.97 -2.32 2.85
C PRO A 111 -2.31 -3.06 2.65
N ASP A 112 -2.91 -2.90 1.48
CA ASP A 112 -4.24 -3.46 1.20
C ASP A 112 -4.20 -4.96 0.92
N ILE A 113 -3.89 -5.35 -0.32
CA ILE A 113 -3.70 -6.74 -0.74
C ILE A 113 -2.27 -6.84 -1.26
N ALA A 114 -1.52 -7.80 -0.73
CA ALA A 114 -0.19 -8.13 -1.25
C ALA A 114 -0.34 -9.19 -2.36
N THR A 115 0.36 -8.99 -3.48
CA THR A 115 0.35 -9.90 -4.63
C THR A 115 1.76 -10.10 -5.16
N ILE A 116 2.07 -11.34 -5.57
CA ILE A 116 3.33 -11.64 -6.25
C ILE A 116 3.06 -11.59 -7.77
N VAL A 117 3.74 -10.68 -8.45
CA VAL A 117 3.56 -10.41 -9.89
C VAL A 117 4.83 -10.76 -10.68
N HIS A 118 4.70 -10.79 -12.00
CA HIS A 118 5.79 -11.05 -12.96
C HIS A 118 6.53 -12.38 -12.76
N SER A 119 5.84 -13.37 -12.17
CA SER A 119 6.40 -14.70 -11.89
C SER A 119 5.61 -15.80 -12.59
N ALA A 120 6.32 -16.78 -13.15
CA ALA A 120 5.76 -18.06 -13.58
C ALA A 120 5.69 -19.02 -12.38
N ASP A 121 4.98 -20.12 -12.54
CA ASP A 121 4.89 -21.17 -11.51
C ASP A 121 6.05 -22.18 -11.65
N GLU A 122 6.64 -22.26 -12.85
CA GLU A 122 7.62 -23.28 -13.22
C GLU A 122 8.79 -22.65 -13.99
N TYR A 123 10.02 -23.06 -13.66
CA TYR A 123 11.25 -22.54 -14.26
C TYR A 123 12.26 -23.68 -14.58
N PRO A 124 13.02 -23.58 -15.68
CA PRO A 124 14.16 -24.47 -15.91
C PRO A 124 15.40 -24.02 -15.10
N PRO A 125 16.38 -24.92 -14.86
CA PRO A 125 17.64 -24.55 -14.22
C PRO A 125 18.38 -23.49 -15.03
N GLY A 126 19.05 -22.58 -14.34
CA GLY A 126 19.78 -21.47 -14.97
C GLY A 126 18.90 -20.31 -15.45
N ALA A 127 17.57 -20.42 -15.37
CA ALA A 127 16.69 -19.29 -15.64
C ALA A 127 16.84 -18.20 -14.58
N ASN A 128 16.71 -16.94 -14.99
CA ASN A 128 16.63 -15.84 -14.04
C ASN A 128 15.18 -15.70 -13.53
N ILE A 129 14.97 -16.01 -12.25
CA ILE A 129 13.69 -15.84 -11.57
C ILE A 129 13.67 -14.45 -10.96
N THR A 130 12.65 -13.65 -11.29
CA THR A 130 12.40 -12.36 -10.66
C THR A 130 11.01 -12.38 -10.03
N LEU A 131 10.95 -12.22 -8.71
CA LEU A 131 9.71 -12.12 -7.96
C LEU A 131 9.52 -10.69 -7.49
N SER A 132 8.39 -10.08 -7.85
CA SER A 132 8.04 -8.74 -7.40
C SER A 132 6.76 -8.79 -6.58
N CYS A 133 6.79 -8.19 -5.40
CA CYS A 133 5.65 -8.10 -4.51
C CYS A 133 5.07 -6.69 -4.57
N VAL A 134 3.76 -6.60 -4.77
CA VAL A 134 3.04 -5.33 -4.90
C VAL A 134 1.90 -5.30 -3.88
N ALA A 135 1.82 -4.18 -3.16
CA ALA A 135 0.71 -3.87 -2.26
C ALA A 135 0.45 -2.36 -2.31
N ASP A 136 -0.81 -1.95 -2.53
CA ASP A 136 -1.19 -0.54 -2.43
C ASP A 136 -1.15 -0.11 -0.96
N SER A 137 -0.45 0.99 -0.69
CA SER A 137 -0.19 1.48 0.66
C SER A 137 0.25 2.94 0.62
N ASN A 138 -0.21 3.72 1.58
CA ASN A 138 0.29 5.06 1.85
C ASN A 138 0.58 5.23 3.35
N PRO A 139 1.81 5.58 3.77
CA PRO A 139 3.04 5.59 2.97
C PRO A 139 3.36 4.23 2.35
N ALA A 140 4.33 4.20 1.42
CA ALA A 140 4.75 2.98 0.74
C ALA A 140 5.11 1.87 1.73
N ALA A 141 4.66 0.65 1.45
CA ALA A 141 4.91 -0.50 2.30
C ALA A 141 6.39 -0.94 2.22
N GLN A 142 6.87 -1.54 3.31
CA GLN A 142 8.13 -2.27 3.37
C GLN A 142 7.89 -3.75 3.07
N PHE A 143 8.84 -4.41 2.44
CA PHE A 143 8.67 -5.79 1.97
C PHE A 143 9.74 -6.71 2.53
N THR A 144 9.34 -7.93 2.88
CA THR A 144 10.26 -9.01 3.27
C THR A 144 9.90 -10.29 2.53
N TRP A 145 10.92 -11.04 2.14
CA TRP A 145 10.80 -12.31 1.42
C TRP A 145 11.36 -13.44 2.26
N LEU A 146 10.59 -14.53 2.32
CA LEU A 146 11.01 -15.80 2.88
C LEU A 146 10.98 -16.87 1.80
N HIS A 147 11.96 -17.76 1.79
CA HIS A 147 11.97 -19.01 1.02
C HIS A 147 11.95 -20.17 2.01
N ASN A 148 10.93 -21.02 1.94
CA ASN A 148 10.70 -22.13 2.87
C ASN A 148 10.82 -21.70 4.36
N GLY A 149 10.33 -20.48 4.66
CA GLY A 149 10.34 -19.89 6.00
C GLY A 149 11.65 -19.16 6.39
N GLN A 150 12.70 -19.22 5.58
CA GLN A 150 13.97 -18.54 5.84
C GLN A 150 14.05 -17.19 5.11
N PRO A 151 14.55 -16.12 5.74
CA PRO A 151 14.61 -14.81 5.12
C PRO A 151 15.66 -14.74 3.99
N VAL A 152 15.24 -14.22 2.83
CA VAL A 152 16.09 -14.11 1.63
C VAL A 152 16.24 -12.69 1.10
N SER A 153 15.30 -11.78 1.37
CA SER A 153 15.38 -10.38 0.92
C SER A 153 14.46 -9.45 1.73
N ASN A 154 14.82 -8.16 1.78
CA ASN A 154 14.02 -7.07 2.37
C ASN A 154 13.61 -6.01 1.32
N SER A 155 13.60 -6.39 0.04
CA SER A 155 13.22 -5.54 -1.08
C SER A 155 11.87 -5.97 -1.67
N ALA A 156 11.17 -5.04 -2.33
CA ALA A 156 9.95 -5.37 -3.07
C ALA A 156 10.20 -6.39 -4.19
N THR A 157 11.43 -6.41 -4.74
CA THR A 157 11.85 -7.36 -5.77
C THR A 157 13.01 -8.22 -5.28
N PHE A 158 12.94 -9.50 -5.60
CA PHE A 158 13.95 -10.52 -5.33
C PHE A 158 14.30 -11.24 -6.63
N SER A 159 15.57 -11.56 -6.85
CA SER A 159 15.99 -12.29 -8.07
C SER A 159 17.09 -13.29 -7.79
N ILE A 160 17.01 -14.44 -8.46
CA ILE A 160 17.93 -15.56 -8.34
C ILE A 160 18.09 -16.27 -9.67
N ILE A 161 19.23 -16.92 -9.87
CA ILE A 161 19.42 -17.87 -10.96
C ILE A 161 18.96 -19.24 -10.46
N ALA A 162 17.95 -19.80 -11.12
CA ALA A 162 17.26 -21.01 -10.70
C ALA A 162 18.21 -22.21 -10.56
N SER A 163 18.23 -22.81 -9.37
CA SER A 163 18.84 -24.11 -9.09
C SER A 163 17.81 -25.03 -8.44
N LEU A 164 18.03 -26.35 -8.45
CA LEU A 164 17.05 -27.31 -7.89
C LEU A 164 16.71 -27.05 -6.41
N SER A 165 17.63 -26.46 -5.63
CA SER A 165 17.39 -26.10 -4.23
C SER A 165 16.51 -24.87 -4.05
N ASP A 166 16.27 -24.08 -5.10
CA ASP A 166 15.42 -22.89 -5.06
C ASP A 166 13.93 -23.24 -5.26
N ALA A 167 13.60 -24.51 -5.49
CA ALA A 167 12.21 -24.95 -5.50
C ALA A 167 11.56 -24.78 -4.11
N GLY A 168 10.25 -24.57 -4.09
CA GLY A 168 9.45 -24.48 -2.87
C GLY A 168 8.70 -23.17 -2.72
N THR A 169 8.32 -22.87 -1.48
CA THR A 169 7.37 -21.79 -1.19
C THR A 169 8.08 -20.48 -0.89
N TYR A 170 7.76 -19.47 -1.69
CA TYR A 170 8.17 -18.08 -1.49
C TYR A 170 7.04 -17.28 -0.86
N THR A 171 7.34 -16.62 0.24
CA THR A 171 6.39 -15.81 0.99
C THR A 171 6.85 -14.36 0.96
N CYS A 172 6.03 -13.46 0.42
CA CYS A 172 6.22 -12.03 0.58
C CYS A 172 5.33 -11.51 1.72
N THR A 173 5.90 -10.69 2.60
CA THR A 173 5.14 -9.88 3.56
C THR A 173 5.35 -8.40 3.29
N ALA A 174 4.26 -7.67 3.08
CA ALA A 174 4.22 -6.21 3.00
C ALA A 174 3.76 -5.64 4.35
N SER A 175 4.42 -4.59 4.84
CA SER A 175 4.12 -3.95 6.12
C SER A 175 4.07 -2.43 6.00
N ASN A 176 3.13 -1.79 6.70
CA ASN A 176 3.08 -0.34 6.84
C ASN A 176 3.14 0.02 8.33
N SER A 177 4.24 0.64 8.75
CA SER A 177 4.48 1.00 10.15
C SER A 177 3.54 2.11 10.66
N PHE A 178 2.98 2.94 9.77
CA PHE A 178 2.06 4.02 10.16
C PHE A 178 0.68 3.49 10.53
N THR A 179 0.18 2.50 9.78
CA THR A 179 -1.11 1.86 10.06
C THR A 179 -0.98 0.70 11.03
N GLY A 180 0.22 0.10 11.13
CA GLY A 180 0.48 -1.13 11.86
C GLY A 180 -0.04 -2.39 11.15
N LEU A 181 -0.46 -2.28 9.89
CA LEU A 181 -1.03 -3.38 9.13
C LEU A 181 0.06 -4.14 8.37
N THR A 182 -0.15 -5.44 8.23
CA THR A 182 0.70 -6.34 7.44
C THR A 182 -0.16 -7.24 6.55
N ARG A 183 0.38 -7.56 5.37
CA ARG A 183 -0.25 -8.43 4.39
C ARG A 183 0.76 -9.40 3.83
N THR A 184 0.36 -10.66 3.75
CA THR A 184 1.25 -11.74 3.33
C THR A 184 0.63 -12.48 2.17
N THR A 185 1.47 -12.88 1.22
CA THR A 185 1.10 -13.70 0.07
C THR A 185 2.18 -14.73 -0.17
N THR A 186 1.78 -15.91 -0.65
CA THR A 186 2.68 -17.03 -0.91
C THR A 186 2.59 -17.46 -2.37
N LYS A 187 3.69 -17.99 -2.90
CA LYS A 187 3.75 -18.61 -4.21
C LYS A 187 4.68 -19.80 -4.15
N ASN A 188 4.24 -20.94 -4.66
CA ASN A 188 5.09 -22.11 -4.81
C ASN A 188 5.79 -22.04 -6.17
N ILE A 189 7.11 -22.18 -6.17
CA ILE A 189 7.93 -22.19 -7.37
C ILE A 189 8.48 -23.58 -7.57
N ILE A 190 8.38 -24.04 -8.80
CA ILE A 190 8.81 -25.36 -9.21
C ILE A 190 9.97 -25.21 -10.17
N ILE A 191 11.02 -26.02 -9.96
CA ILE A 191 12.18 -26.04 -10.84
C ILE A 191 12.32 -27.42 -11.47
N TYR A 192 12.39 -27.45 -12.80
CA TYR A 192 12.65 -28.68 -13.55
C TYR A 192 14.12 -29.08 -13.44
N GLY A 193 14.42 -30.37 -13.47
CA GLY A 193 15.77 -30.87 -13.69
C GLY A 193 15.83 -31.63 -15.02
N GLU A 194 16.89 -31.43 -15.80
CA GLU A 194 17.23 -32.31 -16.92
C GLU A 194 18.20 -33.37 -16.42
N TYR A 195 17.94 -34.65 -16.74
CA TYR A 195 18.86 -35.72 -16.40
C TYR A 195 18.99 -36.76 -17.52
N LEU A 196 20.18 -37.37 -17.61
CA LEU A 196 20.59 -38.36 -18.60
C LEU A 196 20.51 -39.78 -18.00
N ASP A 197 19.75 -40.68 -18.62
CA ASP A 197 19.45 -42.06 -18.18
C ASP A 197 20.60 -42.98 -17.69
N TRP A 198 21.87 -42.60 -17.78
CA TRP A 198 23.01 -43.53 -17.56
C TRP A 198 23.49 -43.66 -16.12
N ALA A 199 23.08 -42.80 -15.17
CA ALA A 199 23.43 -42.98 -13.75
C ALA A 199 22.34 -43.75 -12.95
N PRO A 200 22.73 -44.58 -11.97
CA PRO A 200 21.84 -45.55 -11.33
C PRO A 200 20.77 -44.92 -10.41
N ASN A 201 19.56 -45.49 -10.37
CA ASN A 201 18.44 -45.02 -9.52
C ASN A 201 18.78 -44.86 -8.02
N SER A 202 19.74 -45.63 -7.50
CA SER A 202 20.21 -45.55 -6.11
C SER A 202 20.97 -44.26 -5.78
N VAL A 203 21.57 -43.62 -6.78
CA VAL A 203 22.28 -42.34 -6.66
C VAL A 203 21.28 -41.18 -6.61
N TRP A 204 20.09 -41.32 -7.19
CA TRP A 204 19.06 -40.28 -7.25
C TRP A 204 18.25 -40.15 -5.96
N GLY A 205 17.77 -41.27 -5.41
CA GLY A 205 17.01 -41.26 -4.16
C GLY A 205 17.82 -40.73 -2.96
N SER A 206 19.15 -40.71 -3.06
CA SER A 206 20.06 -40.19 -2.04
C SER A 206 20.48 -38.72 -2.27
N LEU A 207 20.63 -38.27 -3.52
CA LEU A 207 21.02 -36.89 -3.85
C LEU A 207 19.84 -35.91 -3.94
N PHE A 208 18.64 -36.38 -4.32
CA PHE A 208 17.48 -35.52 -4.55
C PHE A 208 16.18 -36.13 -4.00
N PRO A 209 15.94 -36.03 -2.68
CA PRO A 209 14.72 -36.53 -2.06
C PRO A 209 13.50 -35.73 -2.54
N GLY A 210 12.44 -36.40 -2.98
CA GLY A 210 11.15 -35.76 -3.31
C GLY A 210 10.90 -35.40 -4.78
N MET A 211 11.80 -35.78 -5.71
CA MET A 211 11.56 -35.62 -7.15
C MET A 211 10.45 -36.55 -7.68
N THR A 212 9.67 -36.05 -8.64
CA THR A 212 8.76 -36.86 -9.48
C THR A 212 9.22 -36.83 -10.94
N GLU A 213 9.19 -37.98 -11.60
CA GLU A 213 9.56 -38.13 -13.00
C GLU A 213 8.43 -37.67 -13.93
N ILE A 214 8.76 -36.89 -14.96
CA ILE A 214 7.84 -36.44 -16.00
C ILE A 214 8.35 -36.96 -17.35
N ASP A 215 7.63 -37.92 -17.92
CA ASP A 215 7.92 -38.43 -19.26
C ASP A 215 7.54 -37.38 -20.33
N LYS A 216 8.56 -36.85 -21.02
CA LYS A 216 8.38 -35.85 -22.09
C LYS A 216 8.04 -36.52 -23.43
N SER A 217 6.95 -37.27 -23.47
CA SER A 217 6.44 -37.82 -24.75
C SER A 217 5.58 -36.81 -25.54
N ASP A 218 5.07 -35.75 -24.89
CA ASP A 218 4.26 -34.71 -25.54
C ASP A 218 4.85 -33.32 -25.24
N SER A 219 5.42 -32.62 -26.24
CA SER A 219 5.60 -31.15 -26.35
C SER A 219 6.97 -30.62 -26.86
N LEU A 220 7.55 -31.19 -27.92
CA LEU A 220 8.46 -30.39 -28.76
C LEU A 220 8.15 -30.61 -30.26
N PRO A 221 7.89 -29.54 -31.06
CA PRO A 221 7.78 -29.66 -32.50
C PRO A 221 9.14 -30.04 -33.09
N ARG A 222 9.20 -31.16 -33.82
CA ARG A 222 10.42 -31.63 -34.49
C ARG A 222 10.92 -30.59 -35.51
N PRO A 223 12.22 -30.24 -35.55
CA PRO A 223 12.77 -29.53 -36.70
C PRO A 223 12.85 -30.47 -37.92
N PRO A 224 12.62 -29.96 -39.15
CA PRO A 224 12.73 -30.75 -40.36
C PRO A 224 14.21 -30.91 -40.80
N TRP A 225 14.47 -31.94 -41.61
CA TRP A 225 15.73 -32.34 -42.27
C TRP A 225 16.68 -33.19 -41.40
N SER A 226 17.25 -34.33 -41.83
CA SER A 226 17.36 -34.96 -43.16
C SER A 226 17.77 -36.44 -43.03
N HIS A 227 17.47 -37.23 -44.07
CA HIS A 227 17.86 -38.63 -44.29
C HIS A 227 19.33 -38.94 -43.98
N GLY A 228 19.57 -40.08 -43.33
CA GLY A 228 20.90 -40.70 -43.20
C GLY A 228 20.87 -41.88 -42.23
N THR A 229 20.94 -43.10 -42.77
CA THR A 229 20.97 -44.36 -42.02
C THR A 229 22.30 -44.53 -41.30
N VAL A 230 22.28 -44.63 -39.96
CA VAL A 230 23.33 -45.29 -39.16
C VAL A 230 22.64 -46.07 -38.03
N HIS A 231 22.74 -47.40 -38.07
CA HIS A 231 22.50 -48.24 -36.90
C HIS A 231 23.84 -48.50 -36.19
N CYS A 232 24.01 -47.91 -35.01
CA CYS A 232 24.93 -48.38 -33.98
C CYS A 232 24.10 -48.60 -32.70
N GLY A 233 24.13 -49.83 -32.19
CA GLY A 233 23.38 -50.28 -31.01
C GLY A 233 23.89 -49.73 -29.68
N ARG A 234 23.72 -48.42 -29.46
CA ARG A 234 23.53 -47.83 -28.14
C ARG A 234 22.28 -46.97 -28.26
N LYS A 235 21.23 -47.25 -27.46
CA LYS A 235 20.16 -46.26 -27.28
C LYS A 235 20.87 -44.95 -26.90
N SER A 236 20.63 -43.89 -27.66
CA SER A 236 20.97 -42.54 -27.19
C SER A 236 20.33 -42.39 -25.81
N PRO A 237 21.04 -41.82 -24.81
CA PRO A 237 20.42 -41.59 -23.50
C PRO A 237 19.14 -40.77 -23.74
N GLU A 238 17.99 -41.26 -23.29
CA GLU A 238 16.79 -40.44 -23.30
C GLU A 238 16.98 -39.40 -22.19
N LEU A 239 16.55 -38.17 -22.48
CA LEU A 239 16.63 -37.08 -21.55
C LEU A 239 15.31 -37.06 -20.79
N ARG A 240 15.33 -37.45 -19.52
CA ARG A 240 14.15 -37.43 -18.65
C ARG A 240 14.12 -36.11 -17.89
N ILE A 241 12.91 -35.58 -17.70
CA ILE A 241 12.70 -34.36 -16.92
C ILE A 241 12.13 -34.75 -15.57
N ILE A 242 12.67 -34.16 -14.52
CA ILE A 242 12.19 -34.32 -13.15
C ILE A 242 11.65 -32.99 -12.64
N LYS A 243 10.70 -33.03 -11.71
CA LYS A 243 10.08 -31.86 -11.10
C LYS A 243 10.22 -31.91 -9.58
N LEU A 244 10.65 -30.79 -8.98
CA LEU A 244 10.65 -30.52 -7.54
C LEU A 244 9.70 -29.37 -7.26
N GLY A 245 8.78 -29.56 -6.32
CA GLY A 245 7.78 -28.57 -5.92
C GLY A 245 7.40 -28.68 -4.46
#